data_AF-A0A934ZHC5-F1
#
_entry.id   AF-A0A934ZHC5-F1
#
_cell.length_a   1.000
_cell.length_b   1.000
_cell.length_c   1.000
_cell.angle_alpha   90.00
_cell.angle_beta   90.00
_cell.angle_gamma   90.00
#
_symmetry.space_group_name_H-M   'P 1'
#
loop_
_entity.id
_entity.type
_entity.pdbx_description
1 polymer ?
#
loop_
_entity_poly.entity_id
_entity_poly.type
_entity_poly.pdbx_seq_one_letter_code
_entity_poly.pdbx_strand_id
1 'polypeptide(L)'
;MTAPERPDMVGWYDPAQLLRTGLQTVLTEVFATRADYRLLLALGEPQEPRSFADREVFWMDYVSDTGDGWRPTTAVLHALARTSIAVDGEALPRGDLLLMGGDQVYPAGSIAEYEARLLAPMRAVSPPEPPTPRPLLLAIPGNHDWYDGLVGFVSTFAQKGALGMWSTFQTRSYHCLRLPHRHWLVAVDVQLQCDLDVPQRRWFESALKELREGDHVIIALAEPTWVFRQQYAKDHGPQMRSLLGYITEEKRARVVLWLAGDLHHYRRMERTDEGATPGAQYVTSGGGGAFLHPTHTPSMQRLQRGRRGETRRFRVSAEYPTRPVSLALARRNLAFPLLNLRFGFATAALYTLLSWLLPQPDLGAIDQGVGPAIQRGLVQVAEQPSAISLVVLLLVAVVYFTDSNRPGYRVGAGLVHGASHLAAALGATAAGLWCARALGVQHDVVARRGVMIAASGLLGYWLGGAIMGLYLFVSVRVFHRHGNEAFSSLREEGWKNFLRLRVDASGISLWAFGLDRMPERWTVGAWPLPLDPSASAEPRVIDAVKIAAPAAE
;
A
#
# COMPACT_ATOMS: atom_id res chain seq x y z
N MET A 1 8.19 -15.52 29.82
CA MET A 1 7.70 -15.12 28.48
C MET A 1 8.13 -13.68 28.25
N THR A 2 8.97 -13.42 27.25
CA THR A 2 9.25 -12.05 26.80
C THR A 2 7.94 -11.40 26.38
N ALA A 3 7.77 -10.10 26.65
CA ALA A 3 6.57 -9.38 26.20
C ALA A 3 6.44 -9.53 24.67
N PRO A 4 5.24 -9.78 24.13
CA PRO A 4 5.05 -9.92 22.69
C PRO A 4 5.54 -8.63 22.01
N GLU A 5 6.35 -8.80 20.97
CA GLU A 5 6.90 -7.68 20.20
C GLU A 5 5.75 -6.90 19.55
N ARG A 6 5.76 -5.57 19.72
CA ARG A 6 4.76 -4.66 19.15
C ARG A 6 5.48 -3.76 18.14
N PRO A 7 5.65 -4.23 16.89
CA PRO A 7 6.41 -3.49 15.90
C PRO A 7 5.74 -2.16 15.54
N ASP A 8 6.57 -1.12 15.45
CA ASP A 8 6.18 0.17 14.87
C ASP A 8 5.92 0.04 13.35
N MET A 9 5.37 1.10 12.76
CA MET A 9 5.23 1.24 11.30
C MET A 9 6.56 0.93 10.59
N VAL A 10 6.50 0.26 9.44
CA VAL A 10 7.69 -0.07 8.67
C VAL A 10 8.46 1.21 8.31
N GLY A 11 9.77 1.16 8.53
CA GLY A 11 10.68 2.21 8.12
C GLY A 11 11.01 2.16 6.64
N TRP A 12 10.07 2.55 5.78
CA TRP A 12 10.21 2.45 4.32
C TRP A 12 11.43 3.17 3.74
N TYR A 13 11.94 4.20 4.43
CA TYR A 13 13.15 4.94 4.06
C TYR A 13 14.40 4.57 4.89
N ASP A 14 14.31 3.55 5.73
CA ASP A 14 15.48 3.05 6.45
C ASP A 14 16.38 2.32 5.43
N PRO A 15 17.70 2.64 5.35
CA PRO A 15 18.56 2.11 4.30
C PRO A 15 18.61 0.58 4.22
N ALA A 16 18.60 -0.10 5.36
CA ALA A 16 18.56 -1.57 5.41
C ALA A 16 17.23 -2.12 4.88
N GLN A 17 16.12 -1.43 5.15
CA GLN A 17 14.80 -1.82 4.66
C GLN A 17 14.69 -1.60 3.15
N LEU A 18 15.15 -0.45 2.63
CA LEU A 18 15.22 -0.17 1.20
C LEU A 18 16.02 -1.24 0.45
N LEU A 19 17.18 -1.63 0.99
CA LEU A 19 18.00 -2.69 0.41
C LEU A 19 17.27 -4.05 0.44
N ARG A 20 16.67 -4.42 1.57
CA ARG A 20 15.93 -5.68 1.72
C ARG A 20 14.76 -5.77 0.76
N THR A 21 13.92 -4.73 0.71
CA THR A 21 12.76 -4.66 -0.21
C THR A 21 13.22 -4.68 -1.67
N GLY A 22 14.29 -3.95 -2.01
CA GLY A 22 14.86 -3.97 -3.35
C GLY A 22 15.33 -5.35 -3.79
N LEU A 23 16.09 -6.05 -2.93
CA LEU A 23 16.52 -7.43 -3.18
C LEU A 23 15.35 -8.40 -3.28
N GLN A 24 14.37 -8.31 -2.38
CA GLN A 24 13.17 -9.15 -2.40
C GLN A 24 12.38 -8.94 -3.69
N THR A 25 12.16 -7.70 -4.12
CA THR A 25 11.43 -7.39 -5.36
C THR A 25 12.09 -8.03 -6.57
N VAL A 26 13.43 -7.91 -6.70
CA VAL A 26 14.19 -8.53 -7.79
C VAL A 26 14.08 -10.06 -7.74
N LEU A 27 14.24 -10.65 -6.55
CA LEU A 27 14.12 -12.11 -6.39
C LEU A 27 12.71 -12.59 -6.74
N THR A 28 11.68 -11.93 -6.22
CA THR A 28 10.29 -12.28 -6.50
C THR A 28 9.97 -12.13 -7.98
N GLU A 29 10.41 -11.08 -8.68
CA GLU A 29 10.18 -10.95 -10.12
C GLU A 29 10.79 -12.13 -10.91
N VAL A 30 11.99 -12.57 -10.54
CA VAL A 30 12.68 -13.71 -11.17
C VAL A 30 12.04 -15.06 -10.83
N PHE A 31 11.54 -15.25 -9.61
CA PHE A 31 10.96 -16.52 -9.15
C PHE A 31 9.45 -16.64 -9.41
N ALA A 32 8.68 -15.57 -9.20
CA ALA A 32 7.22 -15.56 -9.40
C ALA A 32 6.84 -15.77 -10.86
N THR A 33 7.72 -15.42 -11.81
CA THR A 33 7.53 -15.72 -13.23
C THR A 33 7.79 -17.19 -13.59
N ARG A 34 8.37 -17.99 -12.69
CA ARG A 34 8.81 -19.38 -12.96
C ARG A 34 8.19 -20.44 -12.05
N ALA A 35 7.70 -20.08 -10.87
CA ALA A 35 7.10 -21.00 -9.92
C ALA A 35 5.83 -20.39 -9.31
N ASP A 36 4.68 -20.68 -9.93
CA ASP A 36 3.37 -20.26 -9.41
C ASP A 36 2.87 -21.28 -8.38
N TYR A 37 2.85 -20.88 -7.11
CA TYR A 37 2.43 -21.74 -5.99
C TYR A 37 0.96 -22.17 -6.11
N ARG A 38 0.12 -21.42 -6.83
CA ARG A 38 -1.30 -21.76 -7.04
C ARG A 38 -1.47 -23.09 -7.77
N LEU A 39 -0.51 -23.45 -8.64
CA LEU A 39 -0.51 -24.75 -9.31
C LEU A 39 -0.38 -25.91 -8.31
N LEU A 40 0.37 -25.74 -7.23
CA LEU A 40 0.46 -26.72 -6.15
C LEU A 40 -0.83 -26.79 -5.34
N LEU A 41 -1.44 -25.62 -5.03
CA LEU A 41 -2.73 -25.56 -4.33
C LEU A 41 -3.85 -26.23 -5.14
N ALA A 42 -3.80 -26.14 -6.47
CA ALA A 42 -4.77 -26.79 -7.35
C ALA A 42 -4.72 -28.32 -7.28
N LEU A 43 -3.56 -28.89 -6.96
CA LEU A 43 -3.34 -30.33 -6.73
C LEU A 43 -3.63 -30.78 -5.29
N GLY A 44 -3.79 -29.82 -4.36
CA GLY A 44 -4.08 -30.07 -2.96
C GLY A 44 -5.52 -30.50 -2.69
N GLU A 45 -5.97 -30.31 -1.45
CA GLU A 45 -7.32 -30.69 -1.02
C GLU A 45 -8.40 -30.05 -1.93
N PRO A 46 -9.41 -30.81 -2.38
CA PRO A 46 -10.56 -30.25 -3.06
C PRO A 46 -11.22 -29.15 -2.23
N GLN A 47 -11.71 -28.13 -2.91
CA GLN A 47 -12.42 -27.00 -2.30
C GLN A 47 -13.73 -26.80 -3.03
N GLU A 48 -14.84 -26.81 -2.30
CA GLU A 48 -16.16 -26.48 -2.82
C GLU A 48 -16.52 -25.02 -2.47
N PRO A 49 -17.37 -24.35 -3.28
CA PRO A 49 -17.90 -23.05 -2.91
C PRO A 49 -18.72 -23.15 -1.62
N ARG A 50 -18.49 -22.23 -0.69
CA ARG A 50 -19.25 -22.21 0.56
C ARG A 50 -20.56 -21.44 0.38
N SER A 51 -21.65 -22.03 0.86
CA SER A 51 -23.00 -21.45 0.72
C SER A 51 -23.53 -20.89 2.04
N PHE A 52 -24.15 -19.73 1.92
CA PHE A 52 -25.00 -19.06 2.92
C PHE A 52 -26.36 -18.70 2.31
N ALA A 53 -26.72 -19.31 1.17
CA ALA A 53 -27.90 -18.98 0.39
C ALA A 53 -29.22 -19.21 1.13
N ASP A 54 -29.20 -20.04 2.17
CA ASP A 54 -30.30 -20.40 3.06
C ASP A 54 -30.61 -19.33 4.12
N ARG A 55 -29.73 -18.34 4.30
CA ARG A 55 -29.95 -17.27 5.29
C ARG A 55 -30.86 -16.18 4.75
N GLU A 56 -31.65 -15.57 5.61
CA GLU A 56 -32.44 -14.38 5.27
C GLU A 56 -31.59 -13.10 5.26
N VAL A 57 -30.64 -12.99 6.17
CA VAL A 57 -29.72 -11.85 6.28
C VAL A 57 -28.31 -12.38 6.50
N PHE A 58 -27.35 -11.82 5.78
CA PHE A 58 -25.93 -12.15 5.93
C PHE A 58 -25.11 -10.89 6.16
N TRP A 59 -24.28 -10.91 7.21
CA TRP A 59 -23.37 -9.82 7.52
C TRP A 59 -21.93 -10.19 7.21
N MET A 60 -21.20 -9.29 6.58
CA MET A 60 -19.79 -9.48 6.23
C MET A 60 -19.01 -8.20 6.50
N ASP A 61 -17.85 -8.34 7.14
CA ASP A 61 -16.89 -7.26 7.28
C ASP A 61 -15.78 -7.39 6.22
N TYR A 62 -15.21 -6.27 5.78
CA TYR A 62 -14.09 -6.24 4.84
C TYR A 62 -12.98 -5.32 5.35
N VAL A 63 -11.74 -5.80 5.27
CA VAL A 63 -10.53 -5.03 5.59
C VAL A 63 -9.40 -5.45 4.66
N SER A 64 -8.50 -4.54 4.32
CA SER A 64 -7.31 -4.83 3.51
C SER A 64 -6.14 -3.99 3.98
N ASP A 65 -4.92 -4.38 3.62
CA ASP A 65 -3.69 -3.61 3.86
C ASP A 65 -3.41 -3.46 5.36
N THR A 66 -3.33 -4.61 6.04
CA THR A 66 -3.05 -4.75 7.47
C THR A 66 -1.58 -5.10 7.69
N GLY A 67 -1.09 -5.00 8.92
CA GLY A 67 0.22 -5.56 9.26
C GLY A 67 1.41 -4.71 8.84
N ASP A 68 1.26 -3.40 8.63
CA ASP A 68 2.37 -2.44 8.55
C ASP A 68 2.81 -1.97 9.94
N GLY A 69 1.88 -1.50 10.76
CA GLY A 69 2.14 -1.18 12.16
C GLY A 69 1.22 -1.95 13.10
N TRP A 70 1.74 -2.34 14.25
CA TRP A 70 0.96 -3.06 15.27
C TRP A 70 -0.23 -2.22 15.76
N ARG A 71 -0.02 -0.92 16.05
CA ARG A 71 -1.04 -0.01 16.58
C ARG A 71 -2.25 0.18 15.65
N PRO A 72 -2.08 0.61 14.38
CA PRO A 72 -3.21 0.79 13.48
C PRO A 72 -3.92 -0.51 13.12
N THR A 73 -3.17 -1.60 12.92
CA THR A 73 -3.74 -2.93 12.66
C THR A 73 -4.62 -3.39 13.84
N THR A 74 -4.11 -3.25 15.07
CA THR A 74 -4.86 -3.61 16.28
C THR A 74 -6.11 -2.76 16.45
N ALA A 75 -6.05 -1.46 16.14
CA ALA A 75 -7.21 -0.56 16.25
C ALA A 75 -8.36 -0.96 15.32
N VAL A 76 -8.05 -1.27 14.05
CA VAL A 76 -9.06 -1.71 13.08
C VAL A 76 -9.62 -3.08 13.46
N LEU A 77 -8.75 -4.04 13.82
CA LEU A 77 -9.18 -5.37 14.26
C LEU A 77 -10.03 -5.31 15.54
N HIS A 78 -9.75 -4.38 16.44
CA HIS A 78 -10.56 -4.16 17.64
C HIS A 78 -11.97 -3.69 17.28
N ALA A 79 -12.11 -2.74 16.35
CA ALA A 79 -13.41 -2.29 15.87
C ALA A 79 -14.20 -3.44 15.21
N LEU A 80 -13.52 -4.28 14.42
CA LEU A 80 -14.09 -5.47 13.79
C LEU A 80 -14.49 -6.56 14.79
N ALA A 81 -13.77 -6.69 15.91
CA ALA A 81 -14.04 -7.68 16.95
C ALA A 81 -15.33 -7.39 17.76
N ARG A 82 -15.76 -6.12 17.82
CA ARG A 82 -16.96 -5.69 18.56
C ARG A 82 -18.20 -6.46 18.09
N THR A 83 -19.08 -6.82 19.03
CA THR A 83 -20.33 -7.54 18.73
C THR A 83 -21.30 -6.71 17.90
N SER A 84 -21.29 -5.39 18.07
CA SER A 84 -22.02 -4.44 17.24
C SER A 84 -21.35 -3.06 17.23
N ILE A 85 -21.71 -2.25 16.26
CA ILE A 85 -21.33 -0.84 16.15
C ILE A 85 -22.61 -0.03 15.99
N ALA A 86 -22.78 1.01 16.81
CA ALA A 86 -23.94 1.88 16.75
C ALA A 86 -23.83 2.86 15.57
N VAL A 87 -24.87 2.94 14.75
CA VAL A 87 -24.99 3.85 13.60
C VAL A 87 -26.40 4.44 13.62
N ASP A 88 -26.51 5.76 13.76
CA ASP A 88 -27.80 6.48 13.74
C ASP A 88 -28.87 5.92 14.70
N GLY A 89 -28.44 5.38 15.85
CA GLY A 89 -29.33 4.76 16.85
C GLY A 89 -29.62 3.26 16.62
N GLU A 90 -29.17 2.67 15.51
CA GLU A 90 -29.23 1.24 15.25
C GLU A 90 -27.91 0.54 15.59
N ALA A 91 -27.98 -0.65 16.17
CA ALA A 91 -26.81 -1.49 16.43
C ALA A 91 -26.56 -2.42 15.23
N LEU A 92 -25.54 -2.12 14.42
CA LEU A 92 -25.14 -2.98 13.32
C LEU A 92 -24.32 -4.16 13.86
N PRO A 93 -24.79 -5.41 13.74
CA PRO A 93 -24.07 -6.56 14.27
C PRO A 93 -22.75 -6.78 13.53
N ARG A 94 -21.83 -7.50 14.19
CA ARG A 94 -20.58 -7.97 13.56
C ARG A 94 -20.87 -8.88 12.36
N GLY A 95 -19.97 -8.87 11.37
CA GLY A 95 -20.00 -9.83 10.29
C GLY A 95 -19.94 -11.28 10.76
N ASP A 96 -20.72 -12.15 10.11
CA ASP A 96 -20.55 -13.61 10.17
C ASP A 96 -19.22 -14.04 9.52
N LEU A 97 -18.73 -13.24 8.58
CA LEU A 97 -17.51 -13.42 7.83
C LEU A 97 -16.67 -12.13 7.85
N LEU A 98 -15.37 -12.27 8.07
CA LEU A 98 -14.37 -11.24 7.78
C LEU A 98 -13.65 -11.60 6.48
N LEU A 99 -13.75 -10.72 5.48
CA LEU A 99 -12.97 -10.80 4.24
C LEU A 99 -11.73 -9.92 4.35
N MET A 100 -10.55 -10.53 4.33
CA MET A 100 -9.26 -9.85 4.20
C MET A 100 -8.89 -9.71 2.73
N GLY A 101 -8.82 -8.47 2.27
CA GLY A 101 -8.88 -8.11 0.85
C GLY A 101 -7.56 -8.01 0.11
N GLY A 102 -6.42 -8.27 0.75
CA GLY A 102 -5.08 -8.04 0.19
C GLY A 102 -4.11 -7.54 1.27
N ASP A 103 -2.81 -7.73 1.03
CA ASP A 103 -1.68 -7.29 1.86
C ASP A 103 -1.92 -7.41 3.37
N GLN A 104 -1.85 -8.63 3.88
CA GLN A 104 -2.08 -8.87 5.31
C GLN A 104 -0.84 -8.67 6.18
N VAL A 105 0.30 -8.37 5.55
CA VAL A 105 1.62 -8.25 6.21
C VAL A 105 2.55 -7.34 5.41
N TYR A 106 3.36 -6.56 6.12
CA TYR A 106 4.44 -5.75 5.54
C TYR A 106 5.74 -5.95 6.33
N PRO A 107 6.92 -5.62 5.78
CA PRO A 107 7.16 -5.16 4.40
C PRO A 107 7.05 -6.27 3.35
N ALA A 108 7.07 -7.53 3.78
CA ALA A 108 6.98 -8.68 2.90
C ALA A 108 6.51 -9.90 3.70
N GLY A 109 5.82 -10.81 3.00
CA GLY A 109 5.39 -12.09 3.53
C GLY A 109 6.52 -12.84 4.21
N SER A 110 6.25 -13.36 5.41
CA SER A 110 6.97 -14.45 6.04
C SER A 110 6.18 -14.90 7.27
N ILE A 111 6.38 -16.13 7.71
CA ILE A 111 5.70 -16.65 8.92
C ILE A 111 5.96 -15.75 10.14
N ALA A 112 7.19 -15.27 10.30
CA ALA A 112 7.56 -14.40 11.43
C ALA A 112 6.85 -13.04 11.39
N GLU A 113 6.76 -12.42 10.21
CA GLU A 113 6.09 -11.11 10.06
C GLU A 113 4.57 -11.26 10.20
N TYR A 114 3.96 -12.35 9.69
CA TYR A 114 2.53 -12.65 9.94
C TYR A 114 2.25 -12.78 11.44
N GLU A 115 3.11 -13.52 12.15
CA GLU A 115 2.96 -13.74 13.58
C GLU A 115 3.03 -12.42 14.36
N ALA A 116 4.04 -11.58 14.09
CA ALA A 116 4.27 -10.34 14.81
C ALA A 116 3.27 -9.23 14.44
N ARG A 117 2.94 -9.08 13.15
CA ARG A 117 2.23 -7.91 12.61
C ARG A 117 0.74 -8.14 12.37
N LEU A 118 0.27 -9.38 12.32
CA LEU A 118 -1.13 -9.71 12.11
C LEU A 118 -1.71 -10.61 13.21
N LEU A 119 -1.13 -11.80 13.41
CA LEU A 119 -1.70 -12.79 14.32
C LEU A 119 -1.62 -12.36 15.79
N ALA A 120 -0.52 -11.70 16.19
CA ALA A 120 -0.42 -11.10 17.52
C ALA A 120 -1.50 -10.02 17.75
N PRO A 121 -1.73 -9.03 16.87
CA PRO A 121 -2.91 -8.16 16.92
C PRO A 121 -4.25 -8.90 16.98
N MET A 122 -4.48 -9.90 16.13
CA MET A 122 -5.74 -10.65 16.12
C MET A 122 -5.99 -11.36 17.46
N ARG A 123 -4.97 -11.97 18.05
CA ARG A 123 -5.06 -12.56 19.40
C ARG A 123 -5.25 -11.50 20.48
N ALA A 124 -4.59 -10.35 20.37
CA ALA A 124 -4.69 -9.26 21.34
C ALA A 124 -6.11 -8.67 21.41
N VAL A 125 -6.86 -8.67 20.30
CA VAL A 125 -8.26 -8.20 20.26
C VAL A 125 -9.28 -9.31 20.48
N SER A 126 -8.84 -10.54 20.72
CA SER A 126 -9.76 -11.66 20.94
C SER A 126 -10.23 -11.69 22.40
N PRO A 127 -11.52 -11.90 22.67
CA PRO A 127 -12.00 -12.18 24.02
C PRO A 127 -11.33 -13.45 24.58
N PRO A 128 -11.16 -13.55 25.92
CA PRO A 128 -10.67 -14.77 26.59
C PRO A 128 -11.48 -16.01 26.22
N GLU A 129 -12.79 -15.84 26.05
CA GLU A 129 -13.72 -16.85 25.54
C GLU A 129 -14.24 -16.41 24.17
N PRO A 130 -13.64 -16.93 23.07
CA PRO A 130 -14.10 -16.64 21.73
C PRO A 130 -15.53 -17.13 21.46
N PRO A 131 -16.29 -16.41 20.62
CA PRO A 131 -17.63 -16.82 20.22
C PRO A 131 -17.62 -18.24 19.63
N THR A 132 -18.67 -19.00 19.96
CA THR A 132 -18.88 -20.36 19.44
C THR A 132 -20.26 -20.42 18.77
N PRO A 133 -20.35 -20.66 17.45
CA PRO A 133 -19.23 -20.80 16.51
C PRO A 133 -18.46 -19.48 16.31
N ARG A 134 -17.19 -19.61 15.90
CA ARG A 134 -16.34 -18.46 15.56
C ARG A 134 -16.81 -17.84 14.24
N PRO A 135 -16.79 -16.50 14.10
CA PRO A 135 -16.93 -15.85 12.81
C PRO A 135 -15.89 -16.38 11.83
N LEU A 136 -16.29 -16.55 10.58
CA LEU A 136 -15.41 -17.09 9.55
C LEU A 136 -14.45 -16.01 9.06
N LEU A 137 -13.30 -16.44 8.54
CA LEU A 137 -12.33 -15.58 7.87
C LEU A 137 -11.99 -16.16 6.50
N LEU A 138 -12.08 -15.30 5.49
CA LEU A 138 -11.61 -15.54 4.13
C LEU A 138 -10.56 -14.46 3.83
N ALA A 139 -9.39 -14.84 3.32
CA ALA A 139 -8.36 -13.93 2.88
C ALA A 139 -8.02 -14.17 1.40
N ILE A 140 -7.65 -13.10 0.70
CA ILE A 140 -6.98 -13.15 -0.60
C ILE A 140 -5.61 -12.44 -0.50
N PRO A 141 -4.56 -12.94 -1.15
CA PRO A 141 -3.23 -12.34 -1.04
C PRO A 141 -3.08 -11.10 -1.93
N GLY A 142 -2.36 -10.11 -1.43
CA GLY A 142 -1.81 -9.01 -2.21
C GLY A 142 -0.33 -9.22 -2.56
N ASN A 143 0.30 -8.21 -3.15
CA ASN A 143 1.69 -8.29 -3.59
C ASN A 143 2.66 -8.50 -2.42
N HIS A 144 2.38 -7.93 -1.25
CA HIS A 144 3.25 -8.11 -0.08
C HIS A 144 3.19 -9.53 0.48
N ASP A 145 2.03 -10.19 0.40
CA ASP A 145 1.86 -11.61 0.77
C ASP A 145 2.61 -12.54 -0.20
N TRP A 146 2.78 -12.13 -1.46
CA TRP A 146 3.45 -12.91 -2.50
C TRP A 146 4.98 -12.86 -2.48
N TYR A 147 5.60 -11.95 -1.72
CA TYR A 147 7.06 -11.77 -1.72
C TYR A 147 7.86 -12.98 -1.19
N ASP A 148 7.25 -13.87 -0.39
CA ASP A 148 7.86 -15.16 0.02
C ASP A 148 7.46 -16.36 -0.84
N GLY A 149 6.78 -16.12 -1.97
CA GLY A 149 6.21 -17.18 -2.79
C GLY A 149 4.91 -17.76 -2.24
N LEU A 150 4.17 -16.98 -1.43
CA LEU A 150 2.85 -17.31 -0.85
C LEU A 150 2.89 -18.33 0.31
N VAL A 151 4.08 -18.66 0.81
CA VAL A 151 4.24 -19.69 1.84
C VAL A 151 3.60 -19.25 3.16
N GLY A 152 3.92 -18.05 3.65
CA GLY A 152 3.36 -17.52 4.89
C GLY A 152 1.84 -17.39 4.84
N PHE A 153 1.30 -16.96 3.69
CA PHE A 153 -0.13 -16.86 3.46
C PHE A 153 -0.82 -18.24 3.56
N VAL A 154 -0.32 -19.24 2.84
CA VAL A 154 -0.90 -20.60 2.81
C VAL A 154 -0.82 -21.26 4.18
N SER A 155 0.31 -21.10 4.89
CA SER A 155 0.46 -21.62 6.26
C SER A 155 -0.49 -20.97 7.26
N THR A 156 -0.93 -19.73 7.02
CA THR A 156 -1.80 -18.99 7.93
C THR A 156 -3.28 -19.19 7.62
N PHE A 157 -3.67 -19.01 6.35
CA PHE A 157 -5.08 -18.93 5.96
C PHE A 157 -5.64 -20.21 5.37
N ALA A 158 -4.81 -21.03 4.72
CA ALA A 158 -5.24 -22.22 4.00
C ALA A 158 -5.19 -23.52 4.83
N GLN A 159 -5.14 -23.41 6.17
CA GLN A 159 -5.02 -24.56 7.10
C GLN A 159 -6.30 -24.85 7.92
N LYS A 160 -7.41 -24.12 7.67
CA LYS A 160 -8.67 -24.24 8.42
C LYS A 160 -8.50 -24.07 9.95
N GLY A 161 -7.67 -23.10 10.35
CA GLY A 161 -7.28 -22.87 11.73
C GLY A 161 -8.05 -21.72 12.40
N ALA A 162 -7.93 -21.63 13.74
CA ALA A 162 -8.42 -20.48 14.50
C ALA A 162 -7.34 -19.38 14.54
N LEU A 163 -7.73 -18.15 14.21
CA LEU A 163 -6.88 -16.95 14.23
C LEU A 163 -7.46 -15.95 15.22
N GLY A 164 -7.08 -16.05 16.49
CA GLY A 164 -7.71 -15.24 17.55
C GLY A 164 -9.16 -15.65 17.74
N MET A 165 -10.12 -14.77 17.46
CA MET A 165 -11.57 -15.02 17.56
C MET A 165 -12.21 -15.51 16.27
N TRP A 166 -11.51 -15.41 15.14
CA TRP A 166 -11.97 -15.86 13.83
C TRP A 166 -11.48 -17.28 13.52
N SER A 167 -12.08 -17.92 12.52
CA SER A 167 -11.61 -19.22 11.99
C SER A 167 -11.62 -19.24 10.47
N THR A 168 -10.53 -19.75 9.87
CA THR A 168 -10.42 -19.91 8.43
C THR A 168 -11.07 -21.20 7.96
N PHE A 169 -11.41 -21.27 6.67
CA PHE A 169 -12.02 -22.46 6.07
C PHE A 169 -11.52 -22.76 4.65
N GLN A 170 -10.86 -21.80 4.02
CA GLN A 170 -10.27 -21.97 2.68
C GLN A 170 -9.08 -22.93 2.73
N THR A 171 -8.81 -23.60 1.62
CA THR A 171 -7.60 -24.41 1.38
C THR A 171 -6.75 -23.84 0.24
N ARG A 172 -7.23 -22.78 -0.40
CA ARG A 172 -6.60 -22.10 -1.54
C ARG A 172 -6.53 -20.60 -1.26
N SER A 173 -5.77 -19.87 -2.06
CA SER A 173 -5.64 -18.40 -1.97
C SER A 173 -6.83 -17.61 -2.50
N TYR A 174 -7.85 -18.32 -2.99
CA TYR A 174 -9.05 -17.76 -3.59
C TYR A 174 -10.27 -18.60 -3.18
N HIS A 175 -11.46 -18.00 -3.22
CA HIS A 175 -12.70 -18.68 -2.87
C HIS A 175 -13.94 -18.03 -3.50
N CYS A 176 -15.05 -18.76 -3.50
CA CYS A 176 -16.35 -18.29 -3.98
C CYS A 176 -17.42 -18.58 -2.92
N LEU A 177 -18.27 -17.59 -2.62
CA LEU A 177 -19.39 -17.76 -1.69
C LEU A 177 -20.72 -17.52 -2.39
N ARG A 178 -21.67 -18.43 -2.17
CA ARG A 178 -23.07 -18.21 -2.51
C ARG A 178 -23.75 -17.50 -1.35
N LEU A 179 -24.23 -16.29 -1.56
CA LEU A 179 -24.87 -15.46 -0.55
C LEU A 179 -26.40 -15.50 -0.70
N PRO A 180 -27.17 -15.04 0.30
CA PRO A 180 -28.61 -14.91 0.22
C PRO A 180 -29.10 -14.11 -1.00
N HIS A 181 -30.36 -14.35 -1.39
CA HIS A 181 -31.09 -13.50 -2.35
C HIS A 181 -30.38 -13.34 -3.70
N ARG A 182 -29.80 -14.44 -4.22
CA ARG A 182 -29.14 -14.48 -5.54
C ARG A 182 -27.91 -13.56 -5.64
N HIS A 183 -27.18 -13.42 -4.53
CA HIS A 183 -25.89 -12.73 -4.49
C HIS A 183 -24.73 -13.74 -4.44
N TRP A 184 -23.58 -13.35 -4.98
CA TRP A 184 -22.36 -14.16 -4.97
C TRP A 184 -21.14 -13.30 -4.63
N LEU A 185 -20.19 -13.86 -3.90
CA LEU A 185 -18.86 -13.28 -3.70
C LEU A 185 -17.82 -14.11 -4.46
N VAL A 186 -17.04 -13.45 -5.30
CA VAL A 186 -15.92 -14.03 -6.04
C VAL A 186 -14.64 -13.35 -5.56
N ALA A 187 -13.88 -14.02 -4.69
CA ALA A 187 -12.65 -13.52 -4.11
C ALA A 187 -11.47 -14.19 -4.78
N VAL A 188 -10.71 -13.44 -5.58
CA VAL A 188 -9.69 -13.99 -6.48
C VAL A 188 -8.27 -13.65 -6.03
N ASP A 189 -7.33 -14.52 -6.37
CA ASP A 189 -5.89 -14.27 -6.24
C ASP A 189 -5.33 -13.92 -7.63
N VAL A 190 -5.01 -12.63 -7.80
CA VAL A 190 -4.50 -12.07 -9.06
C VAL A 190 -2.98 -12.03 -9.16
N GLN A 191 -2.27 -12.57 -8.16
CA GLN A 191 -0.81 -12.53 -8.06
C GLN A 191 -0.26 -11.10 -8.26
N LEU A 192 0.91 -10.96 -8.91
CA LEU A 192 1.56 -9.68 -9.21
C LEU A 192 1.14 -9.09 -10.56
N GLN A 193 0.51 -9.89 -11.43
CA GLN A 193 0.24 -9.54 -12.83
C GLN A 193 -1.23 -9.24 -13.16
N CYS A 194 -2.08 -9.06 -12.15
CA CYS A 194 -3.52 -8.86 -12.34
C CYS A 194 -4.21 -9.98 -13.15
N ASP A 195 -3.74 -11.23 -13.05
CA ASP A 195 -4.28 -12.37 -13.79
C ASP A 195 -4.37 -13.66 -12.96
N LEU A 196 -5.20 -14.57 -13.43
CA LEU A 196 -5.43 -15.88 -12.83
C LEU A 196 -4.57 -16.93 -13.52
N ASP A 197 -4.24 -18.00 -12.81
CA ASP A 197 -3.80 -19.22 -13.47
C ASP A 197 -5.02 -19.97 -14.07
N VAL A 198 -4.74 -20.89 -15.01
CA VAL A 198 -5.81 -21.66 -15.68
C VAL A 198 -6.60 -22.53 -14.70
N PRO A 199 -5.98 -23.22 -13.71
CA PRO A 199 -6.73 -23.98 -12.70
C PRO A 199 -7.69 -23.13 -11.87
N GLN A 200 -7.30 -21.93 -11.42
CA GLN A 200 -8.18 -21.03 -10.68
C GLN A 200 -9.38 -20.60 -11.53
N ARG A 201 -9.18 -20.19 -12.79
CA ARG A 201 -10.29 -19.85 -13.69
C ARG A 201 -11.27 -21.01 -13.83
N ARG A 202 -10.78 -22.22 -14.15
CA ARG A 202 -11.62 -23.41 -14.32
C ARG A 202 -12.37 -23.77 -13.04
N TRP A 203 -11.73 -23.59 -11.88
CA TRP A 203 -12.38 -23.79 -10.60
C TRP A 203 -13.54 -22.81 -10.40
N PHE A 204 -13.36 -21.52 -10.72
CA PHE A 204 -14.44 -20.54 -10.65
C PHE A 204 -15.59 -20.84 -11.62
N GLU A 205 -15.28 -21.24 -12.86
CA GLU A 205 -16.30 -21.66 -13.83
C GLU A 205 -17.11 -22.85 -13.29
N SER A 206 -16.48 -23.77 -12.57
CA SER A 206 -17.20 -24.86 -11.89
C SER A 206 -18.00 -24.40 -10.68
N ALA A 207 -17.42 -23.53 -9.84
CA ALA A 207 -18.06 -23.01 -8.62
C ALA A 207 -19.27 -22.13 -8.93
N LEU A 208 -19.25 -21.43 -10.08
CA LEU A 208 -20.30 -20.52 -10.55
C LEU A 208 -21.27 -21.20 -11.53
N LYS A 209 -21.29 -22.54 -11.62
CA LYS A 209 -22.22 -23.27 -12.48
C LYS A 209 -23.68 -22.92 -12.20
N GLU A 210 -24.03 -22.69 -10.95
CA GLU A 210 -25.38 -22.34 -10.50
C GLU A 210 -25.72 -20.85 -10.62
N LEU A 211 -24.77 -20.01 -11.05
CA LEU A 211 -25.00 -18.60 -11.33
C LEU A 211 -26.06 -18.45 -12.43
N ARG A 212 -27.04 -17.57 -12.23
CA ARG A 212 -28.17 -17.35 -13.13
C ARG A 212 -28.17 -15.95 -13.72
N GLU A 213 -28.93 -15.76 -14.79
CA GLU A 213 -29.16 -14.45 -15.41
C GLU A 213 -29.73 -13.47 -14.38
N GLY A 214 -29.12 -12.28 -14.30
CA GLY A 214 -29.52 -11.24 -13.35
C GLY A 214 -28.98 -11.40 -11.91
N ASP A 215 -28.32 -12.51 -11.56
CA ASP A 215 -27.66 -12.65 -10.25
C ASP A 215 -26.66 -11.51 -10.02
N HIS A 216 -26.52 -11.08 -8.77
CA HIS A 216 -25.61 -10.00 -8.39
C HIS A 216 -24.28 -10.57 -7.87
N VAL A 217 -23.18 -10.10 -8.43
CA VAL A 217 -21.83 -10.58 -8.11
C VAL A 217 -21.01 -9.46 -7.47
N ILE A 218 -20.38 -9.79 -6.35
CA ILE A 218 -19.34 -9.01 -5.67
C ILE A 218 -17.99 -9.61 -6.06
N ILE A 219 -17.08 -8.79 -6.60
CA ILE A 219 -15.71 -9.21 -6.91
C ILE A 219 -14.75 -8.57 -5.92
N ALA A 220 -13.95 -9.39 -5.24
CA ALA A 220 -12.88 -8.94 -4.35
C ALA A 220 -11.51 -9.25 -4.95
N LEU A 221 -10.65 -8.23 -4.99
CA LEU A 221 -9.30 -8.21 -5.55
C LEU A 221 -8.34 -7.59 -4.53
N ALA A 222 -7.06 -7.96 -4.55
CA ALA A 222 -6.06 -7.20 -3.80
C ALA A 222 -5.86 -5.78 -4.34
N GLU A 223 -5.75 -5.66 -5.66
CA GLU A 223 -5.41 -4.40 -6.32
C GLU A 223 -6.62 -3.76 -7.04
N PRO A 224 -6.81 -2.43 -6.96
CA PRO A 224 -7.92 -1.73 -7.62
C PRO A 224 -7.60 -1.53 -9.11
N THR A 225 -7.79 -2.57 -9.91
CA THR A 225 -7.43 -2.58 -11.35
C THR A 225 -8.07 -1.46 -12.16
N TRP A 226 -9.25 -0.97 -11.75
CA TRP A 226 -9.91 0.19 -12.37
C TRP A 226 -9.14 1.50 -12.17
N VAL A 227 -8.34 1.60 -11.11
CA VAL A 227 -7.42 2.71 -10.86
C VAL A 227 -6.11 2.46 -11.60
N PHE A 228 -5.54 1.26 -11.47
CA PHE A 228 -4.24 0.92 -12.05
C PHE A 228 -4.23 0.96 -13.58
N ARG A 229 -5.33 0.59 -14.22
CA ARG A 229 -5.50 0.74 -15.67
C ARG A 229 -5.35 2.19 -16.11
N GLN A 230 -5.84 3.14 -15.32
CA GLN A 230 -5.76 4.56 -15.64
C GLN A 230 -4.38 5.13 -15.33
N GLN A 231 -3.75 4.67 -14.24
CA GLN A 231 -2.46 5.18 -13.80
C GLN A 231 -1.30 4.60 -14.59
N TYR A 232 -1.27 3.27 -14.74
CA TYR A 232 -0.13 2.48 -15.19
C TYR A 232 -0.41 1.71 -16.50
N ALA A 233 -1.61 1.85 -17.09
CA ALA A 233 -2.06 1.00 -18.20
C ALA A 233 -2.02 -0.51 -17.89
N LYS A 234 -2.03 -0.88 -16.61
CA LYS A 234 -2.12 -2.26 -16.11
C LYS A 234 -3.60 -2.69 -16.13
N ASP A 235 -3.97 -3.56 -17.07
CA ASP A 235 -5.33 -4.09 -17.21
C ASP A 235 -5.35 -5.55 -16.72
N HIS A 236 -6.55 -6.10 -16.53
CA HIS A 236 -6.72 -7.52 -16.23
C HIS A 236 -6.07 -8.39 -17.30
N GLY A 237 -5.40 -9.47 -16.90
CA GLY A 237 -4.87 -10.45 -17.84
C GLY A 237 -5.94 -11.29 -18.55
N PRO A 238 -5.55 -12.13 -19.52
CA PRO A 238 -6.47 -12.94 -20.31
C PRO A 238 -7.40 -13.85 -19.49
N GLN A 239 -6.91 -14.51 -18.44
CA GLN A 239 -7.72 -15.47 -17.69
C GLN A 239 -8.78 -14.75 -16.85
N MET A 240 -8.41 -13.63 -16.24
CA MET A 240 -9.34 -12.78 -15.51
C MET A 240 -10.43 -12.20 -16.43
N ARG A 241 -10.07 -11.73 -17.63
CA ARG A 241 -11.07 -11.30 -18.62
C ARG A 241 -12.00 -12.43 -19.04
N SER A 242 -11.48 -13.65 -19.19
CA SER A 242 -12.30 -14.83 -19.50
C SER A 242 -13.30 -15.13 -18.38
N LEU A 243 -12.89 -15.05 -17.11
CA LEU A 243 -13.80 -15.23 -15.97
C LEU A 243 -14.88 -14.15 -15.93
N LEU A 244 -14.52 -12.89 -16.19
CA LEU A 244 -15.49 -11.79 -16.28
C LEU A 244 -16.47 -11.98 -17.44
N GLY A 245 -16.00 -12.45 -18.60
CA GLY A 245 -16.85 -12.82 -19.74
C GLY A 245 -17.81 -13.96 -19.39
N TYR A 246 -17.33 -15.00 -18.70
CA TYR A 246 -18.18 -16.09 -18.20
C TYR A 246 -19.32 -15.55 -17.30
N ILE A 247 -18.99 -14.66 -16.37
CA ILE A 247 -19.97 -14.08 -15.44
C ILE A 247 -20.98 -13.16 -16.17
N THR A 248 -20.48 -12.25 -17.01
CA THR A 248 -21.29 -11.14 -17.54
C THR A 248 -21.92 -11.41 -18.90
N GLU A 249 -21.29 -12.22 -19.75
CA GLU A 249 -21.75 -12.50 -21.11
C GLU A 249 -22.45 -13.86 -21.18
N GLU A 250 -21.83 -14.92 -20.64
CA GLU A 250 -22.40 -16.28 -20.68
C GLU A 250 -23.50 -16.47 -19.64
N LYS A 251 -23.23 -16.13 -18.37
CA LYS A 251 -24.21 -16.24 -17.28
C LYS A 251 -25.15 -15.05 -17.18
N ARG A 252 -24.85 -13.93 -17.88
CA ARG A 252 -25.63 -12.69 -17.85
C ARG A 252 -25.90 -12.17 -16.43
N ALA A 253 -24.99 -12.48 -15.51
CA ALA A 253 -25.01 -11.94 -14.16
C ALA A 253 -24.42 -10.52 -14.16
N ARG A 254 -24.71 -9.76 -13.11
CA ARG A 254 -24.31 -8.36 -12.97
C ARG A 254 -23.24 -8.23 -11.90
N VAL A 255 -22.07 -7.72 -12.25
CA VAL A 255 -21.07 -7.35 -11.25
C VAL A 255 -21.44 -5.99 -10.68
N VAL A 256 -21.96 -5.98 -9.44
CA VAL A 256 -22.54 -4.79 -8.81
C VAL A 256 -21.63 -4.14 -7.78
N LEU A 257 -20.63 -4.87 -7.29
CA LEU A 257 -19.68 -4.36 -6.30
C LEU A 257 -18.28 -4.90 -6.57
N TRP A 258 -17.30 -4.00 -6.67
CA TRP A 258 -15.88 -4.31 -6.73
C TRP A 258 -15.23 -3.83 -5.44
N LEU A 259 -14.51 -4.72 -4.76
CA LEU A 259 -13.77 -4.45 -3.54
C LEU A 259 -12.28 -4.63 -3.82
N ALA A 260 -11.46 -3.66 -3.41
CA ALA A 260 -10.00 -3.81 -3.43
C ALA A 260 -9.29 -2.99 -2.34
N GLY A 261 -8.06 -3.40 -2.05
CA GLY A 261 -7.11 -2.72 -1.18
C GLY A 261 -6.01 -2.01 -1.95
N ASP A 262 -4.76 -2.23 -1.56
CA ASP A 262 -3.47 -1.77 -2.11
C ASP A 262 -3.24 -0.25 -2.04
N LEU A 263 -4.26 0.53 -2.36
CA LEU A 263 -4.27 1.96 -2.07
C LEU A 263 -4.84 2.15 -0.66
N HIS A 264 -3.96 2.56 0.24
CA HIS A 264 -4.22 2.67 1.68
C HIS A 264 -5.11 3.85 2.09
N HIS A 265 -6.15 4.12 1.33
CA HIS A 265 -7.21 5.08 1.64
C HIS A 265 -8.57 4.45 1.36
N TYR A 266 -9.64 5.15 1.72
CA TYR A 266 -10.98 4.80 1.26
C TYR A 266 -11.37 5.66 0.08
N ARG A 267 -11.93 5.04 -0.96
CA ARG A 267 -12.55 5.72 -2.08
C ARG A 267 -13.67 4.88 -2.67
N ARG A 268 -14.86 5.47 -2.79
CA ARG A 268 -15.98 4.88 -3.54
C ARG A 268 -16.21 5.62 -4.84
N MET A 269 -16.36 4.84 -5.90
CA MET A 269 -16.62 5.32 -7.25
C MET A 269 -17.78 4.56 -7.89
N GLU A 270 -18.44 5.22 -8.83
CA GLU A 270 -19.46 4.64 -9.67
C GLU A 270 -19.07 4.79 -11.12
N ARG A 271 -19.23 3.72 -11.90
CA ARG A 271 -18.94 3.76 -13.34
C ARG A 271 -20.15 4.34 -14.09
N THR A 272 -19.91 5.32 -14.97
CA THR A 272 -20.96 6.13 -15.62
C THR A 272 -20.85 6.16 -17.15
N ASP A 273 -20.08 5.26 -17.77
CA ASP A 273 -20.02 5.10 -19.23
C ASP A 273 -21.02 4.08 -19.78
N GLU A 274 -21.23 4.12 -21.09
CA GLU A 274 -22.09 3.18 -21.82
C GLU A 274 -21.56 1.74 -21.67
N GLY A 275 -22.44 0.80 -21.33
CA GLY A 275 -22.07 -0.59 -21.02
C GLY A 275 -21.62 -0.83 -19.56
N ALA A 276 -21.63 0.19 -18.70
CA ALA A 276 -21.49 -0.02 -17.27
C ALA A 276 -22.73 -0.73 -16.71
N THR A 277 -22.54 -1.69 -15.81
CA THR A 277 -23.63 -2.24 -14.99
C THR A 277 -24.24 -1.09 -14.17
N PRO A 278 -25.51 -0.72 -14.39
CA PRO A 278 -26.11 0.42 -13.72
C PRO A 278 -26.05 0.28 -12.20
N GLY A 279 -25.59 1.32 -11.50
CA GLY A 279 -25.46 1.33 -10.05
C GLY A 279 -24.27 0.55 -9.48
N ALA A 280 -23.40 -0.02 -10.33
CA ALA A 280 -22.22 -0.75 -9.85
C ALA A 280 -21.23 0.15 -9.11
N GLN A 281 -20.83 -0.32 -7.93
CA GLN A 281 -19.95 0.38 -7.01
C GLN A 281 -18.53 -0.18 -7.09
N TYR A 282 -17.54 0.71 -7.08
CA TYR A 282 -16.11 0.39 -7.07
C TYR A 282 -15.50 0.99 -5.82
N VAL A 283 -15.13 0.13 -4.87
CA VAL A 283 -14.69 0.53 -3.54
C VAL A 283 -13.24 0.11 -3.35
N THR A 284 -12.39 1.09 -3.12
CA THR A 284 -11.03 0.93 -2.63
C THR A 284 -11.03 1.18 -1.13
N SER A 285 -10.55 0.23 -0.32
CA SER A 285 -10.64 0.24 1.14
C SER A 285 -9.39 -0.42 1.77
N GLY A 286 -8.22 0.16 1.53
CA GLY A 286 -6.93 -0.33 2.05
C GLY A 286 -6.49 0.28 3.38
N GLY A 287 -7.44 0.67 4.24
CA GLY A 287 -7.12 1.36 5.49
C GLY A 287 -6.87 0.45 6.69
N GLY A 288 -6.51 -0.83 6.51
CA GLY A 288 -6.53 -1.82 7.59
C GLY A 288 -5.40 -1.69 8.62
N GLY A 289 -4.29 -1.07 8.25
CA GLY A 289 -3.12 -0.95 9.12
C GLY A 289 -1.92 -0.27 8.47
N ALA A 290 -1.85 -0.27 7.14
CA ALA A 290 -0.78 0.32 6.34
C ALA A 290 -0.71 1.86 6.41
N PHE A 291 0.47 2.42 6.11
CA PHE A 291 0.65 3.87 6.01
C PHE A 291 -0.38 4.47 5.05
N LEU A 292 -0.92 5.65 5.34
CA LEU A 292 -1.96 6.25 4.51
C LEU A 292 -1.50 6.50 3.06
N HIS A 293 -2.32 6.22 2.04
CA HIS A 293 -2.10 6.71 0.68
C HIS A 293 -2.81 8.06 0.42
N PRO A 294 -2.28 8.92 -0.46
CA PRO A 294 -2.93 10.19 -0.80
C PRO A 294 -4.26 10.00 -1.55
N THR A 295 -5.29 10.77 -1.18
CA THR A 295 -6.55 10.84 -1.94
C THR A 295 -6.54 11.93 -3.02
N HIS A 296 -5.58 12.85 -2.98
CA HIS A 296 -5.44 13.90 -4.00
C HIS A 296 -4.65 13.46 -5.25
N THR A 297 -4.20 12.19 -5.31
CA THR A 297 -3.50 11.63 -6.46
C THR A 297 -4.07 10.25 -6.84
N PRO A 298 -4.31 9.97 -8.12
CA PRO A 298 -4.57 10.87 -9.24
C PRO A 298 -6.02 11.37 -9.20
N SER A 299 -6.23 12.56 -9.77
CA SER A 299 -7.56 13.09 -10.08
C SER A 299 -8.27 12.19 -11.11
N MET A 300 -9.06 11.23 -10.64
CA MET A 300 -9.88 10.32 -11.48
C MET A 300 -11.11 11.03 -12.12
N GLN A 301 -11.21 12.36 -12.05
CA GLN A 301 -12.41 13.09 -12.46
C GLN A 301 -12.60 13.20 -13.98
N ARG A 302 -11.59 12.92 -14.82
CA ARG A 302 -11.72 12.86 -16.29
C ARG A 302 -10.73 11.85 -16.90
N LEU A 303 -11.30 10.79 -17.47
CA LEU A 303 -10.81 9.87 -18.52
C LEU A 303 -9.51 10.19 -19.29
N GLN A 304 -8.74 9.15 -19.66
CA GLN A 304 -8.63 8.67 -21.07
C GLN A 304 -7.78 7.38 -21.27
N ARG A 305 -8.26 6.56 -22.23
CA ARG A 305 -7.68 5.39 -22.96
C ARG A 305 -7.58 4.03 -22.26
N GLY A 306 -8.60 3.19 -22.49
CA GLY A 306 -8.38 1.76 -22.71
C GLY A 306 -7.72 1.47 -24.07
N ARG A 307 -7.51 0.19 -24.40
CA ARG A 307 -7.19 -0.23 -25.79
C ARG A 307 -8.25 0.34 -26.75
N ARG A 308 -7.81 0.80 -27.94
CA ARG A 308 -8.61 1.29 -29.09
C ARG A 308 -10.05 1.74 -28.75
N GLY A 309 -10.22 3.03 -28.43
CA GLY A 309 -11.54 3.69 -28.46
C GLY A 309 -12.39 3.59 -27.19
N GLU A 310 -12.13 2.64 -26.27
CA GLU A 310 -12.93 2.53 -25.04
C GLU A 310 -12.57 3.59 -23.99
N THR A 311 -13.61 4.21 -23.44
CA THR A 311 -13.54 5.36 -22.54
C THR A 311 -14.42 5.09 -21.30
N ARG A 312 -13.82 4.62 -20.18
CA ARG A 312 -14.55 4.26 -18.94
C ARG A 312 -14.64 5.40 -17.94
N ARG A 313 -15.83 5.93 -17.68
CA ARG A 313 -16.05 7.10 -16.82
C ARG A 313 -16.33 6.67 -15.40
N PHE A 314 -15.70 7.33 -14.43
CA PHE A 314 -15.98 7.13 -13.01
C PHE A 314 -16.37 8.44 -12.36
N ARG A 315 -17.44 8.40 -11.57
CA ARG A 315 -17.82 9.45 -10.64
C ARG A 315 -17.32 9.04 -9.25
N VAL A 316 -16.52 9.90 -8.61
CA VAL A 316 -16.10 9.70 -7.23
C VAL A 316 -17.23 10.13 -6.31
N SER A 317 -17.74 9.21 -5.49
CA SER A 317 -18.86 9.44 -4.58
C SER A 317 -18.37 9.83 -3.17
N ALA A 318 -17.31 9.19 -2.68
CA ALA A 318 -16.72 9.50 -1.37
C ALA A 318 -15.22 9.19 -1.35
N GLU A 319 -14.48 9.91 -0.51
CA GLU A 319 -13.03 9.73 -0.28
C GLU A 319 -12.73 9.98 1.20
N TYR A 320 -11.88 9.14 1.79
CA TYR A 320 -11.40 9.31 3.15
C TYR A 320 -9.93 8.91 3.28
N PRO A 321 -9.05 9.84 3.73
CA PRO A 321 -9.33 11.23 4.11
C PRO A 321 -9.79 12.09 2.92
N THR A 322 -10.44 13.22 3.23
CA THR A 322 -10.82 14.19 2.20
C THR A 322 -9.58 14.78 1.53
N ARG A 323 -9.71 15.24 0.29
CA ARG A 323 -8.57 15.82 -0.46
C ARG A 323 -7.88 16.97 0.27
N PRO A 324 -8.57 17.93 0.91
CA PRO A 324 -7.92 18.99 1.66
C PRO A 324 -7.05 18.47 2.81
N VAL A 325 -7.53 17.44 3.52
CA VAL A 325 -6.75 16.77 4.59
C VAL A 325 -5.52 16.10 3.99
N SER A 326 -5.68 15.35 2.91
CA SER A 326 -4.56 14.67 2.23
C SER A 326 -3.50 15.69 1.73
N LEU A 327 -3.92 16.82 1.18
CA LEU A 327 -3.02 17.92 0.78
C LEU A 327 -2.31 18.59 1.96
N ALA A 328 -2.97 18.68 3.12
CA ALA A 328 -2.36 19.21 4.33
C ALA A 328 -1.29 18.25 4.86
N LEU A 329 -1.58 16.94 4.90
CA LEU A 329 -0.65 15.90 5.32
C LEU A 329 0.61 15.87 4.45
N ALA A 330 0.49 16.09 3.13
CA ALA A 330 1.62 16.14 2.22
C ALA A 330 2.71 17.15 2.66
N ARG A 331 2.35 18.25 3.36
CA ARG A 331 3.32 19.25 3.88
C ARG A 331 4.33 18.66 4.87
N ARG A 332 3.99 17.55 5.54
CA ARG A 332 4.88 16.86 6.49
C ARG A 332 6.12 16.28 5.81
N ASN A 333 6.10 16.10 4.49
CA ASN A 333 7.30 15.75 3.71
C ASN A 333 8.42 16.80 3.87
N LEU A 334 8.11 18.07 4.17
CA LEU A 334 9.15 19.07 4.44
C LEU A 334 9.92 18.79 5.74
N ALA A 335 9.35 17.99 6.65
CA ALA A 335 10.02 17.51 7.86
C ALA A 335 10.68 16.12 7.65
N PHE A 336 10.87 15.68 6.40
CA PHE A 336 11.44 14.37 6.07
C PHE A 336 12.74 14.03 6.83
N PRO A 337 13.75 14.92 6.97
CA PRO A 337 14.96 14.62 7.74
C PRO A 337 14.69 14.20 9.18
N LEU A 338 13.63 14.75 9.79
CA LEU A 338 13.23 14.50 11.17
C LEU A 338 12.39 13.23 11.30
N LEU A 339 11.59 12.91 10.27
CA LEU A 339 10.74 11.71 10.24
C LEU A 339 11.53 10.45 9.87
N ASN A 340 12.57 10.58 9.03
CA ASN A 340 13.33 9.47 8.48
C ASN A 340 14.83 9.60 8.83
N LEU A 341 15.14 9.67 10.13
CA LEU A 341 16.51 9.85 10.64
C LEU A 341 17.51 8.85 10.06
N ARG A 342 17.10 7.59 9.84
CA ARG A 342 18.01 6.57 9.30
C ARG A 342 18.38 6.80 7.83
N PHE A 343 17.53 7.47 7.06
CA PHE A 343 17.79 7.81 5.66
C PHE A 343 19.01 8.74 5.51
N GLY A 344 19.19 9.64 6.47
CA GLY A 344 20.33 10.56 6.48
C GLY A 344 21.68 9.83 6.42
N PHE A 345 21.81 8.62 6.98
CA PHE A 345 23.06 7.86 6.90
C PHE A 345 23.41 7.43 5.47
N ALA A 346 22.41 7.09 4.64
CA ALA A 346 22.67 6.74 3.25
C ALA A 346 23.16 7.94 2.43
N THR A 347 22.55 9.11 2.65
CA THR A 347 22.96 10.35 1.97
C THR A 347 24.28 10.91 2.49
N ALA A 348 24.56 10.78 3.80
CA ALA A 348 25.86 11.07 4.38
C ALA A 348 26.97 10.22 3.76
N ALA A 349 26.76 8.91 3.63
CA ALA A 349 27.69 8.00 2.98
C ALA A 349 27.90 8.37 1.50
N LEU A 350 26.82 8.63 0.77
CA LEU A 350 26.87 9.06 -0.63
C LEU A 350 27.66 10.36 -0.79
N TYR A 351 27.41 11.38 0.05
CA TYR A 351 28.06 12.68 -0.08
C TYR A 351 29.53 12.61 0.31
N THR A 352 29.86 11.82 1.33
CA THR A 352 31.26 11.53 1.69
C THR A 352 31.98 10.86 0.52
N LEU A 353 31.37 9.85 -0.10
CA LEU A 353 31.93 9.17 -1.27
C LEU A 353 32.12 10.13 -2.45
N LEU A 354 31.11 10.94 -2.77
CA LEU A 354 31.20 11.94 -3.84
C LEU A 354 32.28 13.00 -3.57
N SER A 355 32.48 13.40 -2.31
CA SER A 355 33.55 14.34 -1.92
C SER A 355 34.97 13.80 -2.16
N TRP A 356 35.11 12.47 -2.25
CA TRP A 356 36.38 11.80 -2.56
C TRP A 356 36.55 11.55 -4.06
N LEU A 357 35.47 11.21 -4.76
CA LEU A 357 35.51 10.83 -6.17
C LEU A 357 35.45 12.03 -7.12
N LEU A 358 34.81 13.12 -6.71
CA LEU A 358 34.70 14.33 -7.52
C LEU A 358 35.91 15.26 -7.31
N PRO A 359 36.26 16.06 -8.33
CA PRO A 359 37.31 17.06 -8.20
C PRO A 359 37.03 18.04 -7.06
N GLN A 360 38.07 18.36 -6.29
CA GLN A 360 37.98 19.33 -5.21
C GLN A 360 38.27 20.74 -5.73
N PRO A 361 37.43 21.74 -5.39
CA PRO A 361 37.69 23.12 -5.78
C PRO A 361 39.00 23.59 -5.16
N ASP A 362 39.73 24.44 -5.90
CA ASP A 362 40.96 25.06 -5.40
C ASP A 362 40.69 25.91 -4.16
N LEU A 363 41.64 25.95 -3.22
CA LEU A 363 41.57 26.72 -1.98
C LEU A 363 41.32 28.21 -2.23
N GLY A 364 41.84 28.76 -3.34
CA GLY A 364 41.59 30.15 -3.73
C GLY A 364 40.16 30.43 -4.21
N ALA A 365 39.43 29.42 -4.69
CA ALA A 365 38.02 29.56 -5.05
C ALA A 365 37.11 29.60 -3.81
N ILE A 366 37.53 28.95 -2.72
CA ILE A 366 36.82 28.97 -1.44
C ILE A 366 36.87 30.35 -0.79
N ASP A 367 37.99 31.06 -0.95
CA ASP A 367 38.18 32.42 -0.42
C ASP A 367 37.20 33.44 -1.05
N GLN A 368 36.62 33.10 -2.22
CA GLN A 368 35.63 33.91 -2.93
C GLN A 368 34.18 33.57 -2.51
N GLY A 369 33.99 32.55 -1.68
CA GLY A 369 32.70 32.10 -1.17
C GLY A 369 32.19 30.79 -1.79
N VAL A 370 31.08 30.29 -1.24
CA VAL A 370 30.52 28.97 -1.60
C VAL A 370 30.04 28.90 -3.05
N GLY A 371 29.44 29.97 -3.57
CA GLY A 371 28.94 30.03 -4.96
C GLY A 371 30.06 29.84 -6.00
N PRO A 372 31.13 30.67 -5.97
CA PRO A 372 32.29 30.48 -6.83
C PRO A 372 32.97 29.11 -6.67
N ALA A 373 33.02 28.56 -5.45
CA ALA A 373 33.55 27.23 -5.21
C ALA A 373 32.72 26.12 -5.90
N ILE A 374 31.39 26.20 -5.86
CA ILE A 374 30.50 25.29 -6.61
C ILE A 374 30.72 25.44 -8.12
N GLN A 375 30.77 26.67 -8.62
CA GLN A 375 31.00 26.93 -10.05
C GLN A 375 32.32 26.32 -10.52
N ARG A 376 33.41 26.51 -9.76
CA ARG A 376 34.71 25.91 -10.07
C ARG A 376 34.67 24.38 -10.01
N GLY A 377 34.00 23.80 -9.01
CA GLY A 377 33.80 22.36 -8.93
C GLY A 377 33.09 21.80 -10.16
N LEU A 378 32.05 22.49 -10.66
CA LEU A 378 31.35 22.09 -11.89
C LEU A 378 32.25 22.15 -13.13
N VAL A 379 33.08 23.19 -13.26
CA VAL A 379 34.07 23.30 -14.36
C VAL A 379 35.07 22.14 -14.29
N GLN A 380 35.62 21.85 -13.12
CA GLN A 380 36.56 20.74 -12.94
C GLN A 380 35.94 19.37 -13.24
N VAL A 381 34.65 19.17 -12.90
CA VAL A 381 33.91 17.96 -13.30
C VAL A 381 33.85 17.85 -14.82
N ALA A 382 33.58 18.96 -15.53
CA ALA A 382 33.52 18.98 -16.99
C ALA A 382 34.90 18.81 -17.67
N GLU A 383 35.99 19.08 -16.97
CA GLU A 383 37.36 18.87 -17.46
C GLU A 383 37.85 17.42 -17.27
N GLN A 384 37.18 16.62 -16.45
CA GLN A 384 37.59 15.25 -16.12
C GLN A 384 36.60 14.21 -16.67
N PRO A 385 36.97 13.42 -17.70
CA PRO A 385 36.09 12.41 -18.30
C PRO A 385 35.52 11.38 -17.32
N SER A 386 36.30 10.99 -16.30
CA SER A 386 35.86 10.08 -15.23
C SER A 386 34.78 10.69 -14.35
N ALA A 387 34.92 11.97 -13.99
CA ALA A 387 33.94 12.70 -13.20
C ALA A 387 32.63 12.91 -13.98
N ILE A 388 32.70 13.24 -15.27
CA ILE A 388 31.53 13.27 -16.17
C ILE A 388 30.82 11.92 -16.16
N SER A 389 31.57 10.83 -16.35
CA SER A 389 31.00 9.47 -16.41
C SER A 389 30.26 9.12 -15.11
N LEU A 390 30.84 9.44 -13.95
CA LEU A 390 30.21 9.24 -12.65
C LEU A 390 28.93 10.07 -12.49
N VAL A 391 28.96 11.36 -12.86
CA VAL A 391 27.79 12.24 -12.78
C VAL A 391 26.67 11.76 -13.72
N VAL A 392 27.01 11.40 -14.95
CA VAL A 392 26.05 10.84 -15.91
C VAL A 392 25.42 9.56 -15.36
N LEU A 393 26.24 8.64 -14.84
CA LEU A 393 25.74 7.40 -14.23
C LEU A 393 24.78 7.68 -13.07
N LEU A 394 25.14 8.62 -12.17
CA LEU A 394 24.30 9.01 -11.04
C LEU A 394 22.97 9.61 -11.52
N LEU A 395 23.00 10.53 -12.49
CA LEU A 395 21.80 11.16 -13.02
C LEU A 395 20.90 10.15 -13.74
N VAL A 396 21.48 9.24 -14.54
CA VAL A 396 20.74 8.14 -15.18
C VAL A 396 20.10 7.24 -14.14
N ALA A 397 20.82 6.88 -13.08
CA ALA A 397 20.27 6.07 -11.98
C ALA A 397 19.08 6.79 -11.32
N VAL A 398 19.21 8.07 -10.95
CA VAL A 398 18.11 8.83 -10.33
C VAL A 398 16.90 8.95 -11.27
N VAL A 399 17.11 9.21 -12.56
CA VAL A 399 16.03 9.25 -13.57
C VAL A 399 15.36 7.88 -13.72
N TYR A 400 16.13 6.79 -13.67
CA TYR A 400 15.59 5.43 -13.73
C TYR A 400 14.72 5.10 -12.51
N PHE A 401 15.17 5.46 -11.31
CA PHE A 401 14.43 5.26 -10.05
C PHE A 401 13.31 6.28 -9.82
N THR A 402 13.15 7.28 -10.68
CA THR A 402 12.01 8.20 -10.63
C THR A 402 10.76 7.49 -11.19
N ASP A 403 10.01 6.84 -10.31
CA ASP A 403 8.79 6.11 -10.67
C ASP A 403 7.67 7.03 -11.19
N SER A 404 7.56 7.15 -12.52
CA SER A 404 6.50 7.90 -13.18
C SER A 404 6.26 7.43 -14.61
N ASN A 405 4.99 7.19 -14.94
CA ASN A 405 4.55 6.80 -16.29
C ASN A 405 4.56 7.95 -17.30
N ARG A 406 4.98 9.16 -16.91
CA ARG A 406 5.15 10.30 -17.83
C ARG A 406 6.63 10.52 -18.10
N PRO A 407 7.14 10.14 -19.30
CA PRO A 407 8.56 10.23 -19.61
C PRO A 407 9.16 11.62 -19.40
N GLY A 408 8.44 12.68 -19.79
CA GLY A 408 8.91 14.06 -19.61
C GLY A 408 9.05 14.47 -18.13
N TYR A 409 8.11 14.05 -17.28
CA TYR A 409 8.22 14.29 -15.84
C TYR A 409 9.36 13.47 -15.25
N ARG A 410 9.44 12.18 -15.59
CA ARG A 410 10.48 11.28 -15.09
C ARG A 410 11.89 11.81 -15.35
N VAL A 411 12.14 12.23 -16.59
CA VAL A 411 13.43 12.82 -16.98
C VAL A 411 13.63 14.17 -16.29
N GLY A 412 12.68 15.10 -16.40
CA GLY A 412 12.83 16.45 -15.86
C GLY A 412 12.99 16.48 -14.34
N ALA A 413 12.08 15.83 -13.61
CA ALA A 413 12.10 15.76 -12.15
C ALA A 413 13.30 14.96 -11.64
N GLY A 414 13.63 13.83 -12.27
CA GLY A 414 14.81 13.02 -11.92
C GLY A 414 16.12 13.78 -12.12
N LEU A 415 16.27 14.52 -13.22
CA LEU A 415 17.45 15.36 -13.46
C LEU A 415 17.55 16.50 -12.44
N VAL A 416 16.46 17.21 -12.16
CA VAL A 416 16.45 18.29 -11.16
C VAL A 416 16.77 17.75 -9.77
N HIS A 417 16.21 16.60 -9.40
CA HIS A 417 16.46 15.96 -8.11
C HIS A 417 17.92 15.51 -7.98
N GLY A 418 18.44 14.81 -8.99
CA GLY A 418 19.84 14.36 -9.03
C GLY A 418 20.83 15.53 -9.04
N ALA A 419 20.57 16.57 -9.84
CA ALA A 419 21.39 17.78 -9.88
C ALA A 419 21.38 18.54 -8.54
N SER A 420 20.24 18.56 -7.84
CA SER A 420 20.14 19.14 -6.49
C SER A 420 21.04 18.41 -5.51
N HIS A 421 21.04 17.06 -5.53
CA HIS A 421 21.95 16.28 -4.70
C HIS A 421 23.42 16.49 -5.06
N LEU A 422 23.75 16.58 -6.36
CA LEU A 422 25.12 16.85 -6.81
C LEU A 422 25.60 18.24 -6.35
N ALA A 423 24.79 19.28 -6.53
CA ALA A 423 25.11 20.63 -6.08
C ALA A 423 25.32 20.69 -4.55
N ALA A 424 24.47 20.00 -3.79
CA ALA A 424 24.62 19.90 -2.34
C ALA A 424 25.87 19.11 -1.92
N ALA A 425 26.25 18.04 -2.64
CA ALA A 425 27.48 17.31 -2.38
C ALA A 425 28.74 18.16 -2.67
N LEU A 426 28.74 18.93 -3.76
CA LEU A 426 29.82 19.88 -4.07
C LEU A 426 29.90 21.00 -3.02
N GLY A 427 28.75 21.54 -2.60
CA GLY A 427 28.67 22.53 -1.52
C GLY A 427 29.18 21.98 -0.19
N ALA A 428 28.83 20.75 0.17
CA ALA A 428 29.32 20.08 1.37
C ALA A 428 30.83 19.81 1.32
N THR A 429 31.36 19.50 0.13
CA THR A 429 32.80 19.37 -0.12
C THR A 429 33.52 20.71 0.06
N ALA A 430 32.99 21.79 -0.52
CA ALA A 430 33.54 23.13 -0.35
C ALA A 430 33.52 23.58 1.12
N ALA A 431 32.44 23.31 1.85
CA ALA A 431 32.32 23.59 3.28
C ALA A 431 33.36 22.81 4.11
N GLY A 432 33.58 21.54 3.80
CA GLY A 432 34.63 20.75 4.46
C GLY A 432 36.03 21.31 4.24
N LEU A 433 36.35 21.78 3.02
CA LEU A 433 37.64 22.38 2.72
C LEU A 433 37.82 23.72 3.43
N TRP A 434 36.75 24.52 3.50
CA TRP A 434 36.72 25.75 4.28
C TRP A 434 36.98 25.47 5.78
N CYS A 435 36.31 24.47 6.36
CA CYS A 435 36.56 24.05 7.75
C CYS A 435 38.00 23.59 7.96
N ALA A 436 38.56 22.79 7.05
CA ALA A 436 39.93 22.30 7.16
C ALA A 436 40.94 23.46 7.14
N ARG A 437 40.67 24.49 6.34
CA ARG A 437 41.48 25.71 6.31
C ARG A 437 41.30 26.57 7.57
N ALA A 438 40.07 26.75 8.05
CA ALA A 438 39.78 27.50 9.26
C ALA A 438 40.45 26.88 10.50
N LEU A 439 40.59 25.56 10.52
CA LEU A 439 41.30 24.81 11.57
C LEU A 439 42.83 24.75 11.35
N GLY A 440 43.35 25.31 10.26
CA GLY A 440 44.78 25.30 9.93
C GLY A 440 45.34 23.92 9.54
N VAL A 441 44.47 22.96 9.22
CA VAL A 441 44.86 21.57 8.91
C VAL A 441 44.86 21.26 7.42
N GLN A 442 44.77 22.26 6.55
CA GLN A 442 44.66 22.07 5.10
C GLN A 442 45.87 21.34 4.46
N HIS A 443 47.04 21.42 5.09
CA HIS A 443 48.25 20.75 4.62
C HIS A 443 48.46 19.36 5.26
N ASP A 444 47.77 19.06 6.36
CA ASP A 444 47.76 17.73 6.96
C ASP A 444 46.73 16.87 6.25
N VAL A 445 47.20 15.86 5.51
CA VAL A 445 46.35 14.99 4.71
C VAL A 445 45.34 14.23 5.57
N VAL A 446 45.73 13.76 6.75
CA VAL A 446 44.88 12.96 7.63
C VAL A 446 43.84 13.86 8.29
N ALA A 447 44.28 14.96 8.89
CA ALA A 447 43.37 15.88 9.56
C ALA A 447 42.41 16.56 8.57
N ARG A 448 42.88 16.99 7.40
CA ARG A 448 42.02 17.51 6.32
C ARG A 448 40.97 16.48 5.92
N ARG A 449 41.37 15.22 5.67
CA ARG A 449 40.41 14.16 5.30
C ARG A 449 39.40 13.90 6.41
N GLY A 450 39.82 13.88 7.67
CA GLY A 450 38.92 13.77 8.82
C GLY A 450 37.87 14.87 8.84
N VAL A 451 38.28 16.14 8.68
CA VAL A 451 37.37 17.29 8.62
C VAL A 451 36.42 17.21 7.42
N MET A 452 36.93 16.79 6.25
CA MET A 452 36.11 16.60 5.05
C MET A 452 35.03 15.54 5.24
N ILE A 453 35.37 14.39 5.82
CA ILE A 453 34.43 13.31 6.10
C ILE A 453 33.37 13.78 7.09
N ALA A 454 33.79 14.45 8.17
CA ALA A 454 32.86 14.97 9.17
C ALA A 454 31.89 16.01 8.57
N ALA A 455 32.40 16.96 7.80
CA ALA A 455 31.58 18.01 7.18
C ALA A 455 30.64 17.46 6.10
N SER A 456 31.15 16.66 5.16
CA SER A 456 30.35 16.07 4.08
C SER A 456 29.33 15.04 4.59
N GLY A 457 29.68 14.28 5.64
CA GLY A 457 28.76 13.37 6.31
C GLY A 457 27.65 14.12 7.05
N LEU A 458 27.98 15.13 7.86
CA LEU A 458 26.99 15.91 8.61
C LEU A 458 26.06 16.70 7.69
N LEU A 459 26.62 17.41 6.70
CA LEU A 459 25.82 18.16 5.73
C LEU A 459 25.03 17.22 4.83
N GLY A 460 25.63 16.10 4.41
CA GLY A 460 24.94 15.09 3.59
C GLY A 460 23.75 14.46 4.29
N TYR A 461 23.87 14.20 5.60
CA TYR A 461 22.78 13.69 6.42
C TYR A 461 21.55 14.60 6.37
N TRP A 462 21.74 15.90 6.64
CA TRP A 462 20.63 16.85 6.74
C TRP A 462 20.16 17.38 5.39
N LEU A 463 21.08 17.80 4.52
CA LEU A 463 20.74 18.32 3.18
C LEU A 463 20.16 17.23 2.30
N GLY A 464 20.70 16.00 2.36
CA GLY A 464 20.19 14.87 1.58
C GLY A 464 18.74 14.55 1.94
N GLY A 465 18.42 14.48 3.24
CA GLY A 465 17.03 14.32 3.68
C GLY A 465 16.13 15.50 3.27
N ALA A 466 16.64 16.73 3.34
CA ALA A 466 15.83 17.92 3.03
C ALA A 466 15.49 18.01 1.54
N ILE A 467 16.44 17.67 0.68
CA ILE A 467 16.24 17.58 -0.78
C ILE A 467 15.21 16.50 -1.10
N MET A 468 15.30 15.32 -0.47
CA MET A 468 14.31 14.24 -0.64
C MET A 468 12.91 14.71 -0.21
N GLY A 469 12.79 15.31 0.97
CA GLY A 469 11.51 15.83 1.47
C GLY A 469 10.87 16.89 0.58
N LEU A 470 11.67 17.85 0.11
CA LEU A 470 11.20 18.88 -0.82
C LEU A 470 10.78 18.28 -2.17
N TYR A 471 11.56 17.34 -2.70
CA TYR A 471 11.26 16.63 -3.93
C TYR A 471 9.92 15.90 -3.84
N LEU A 472 9.70 15.10 -2.79
CA LEU A 472 8.46 14.36 -2.59
C LEU A 472 7.27 15.31 -2.39
N PHE A 473 7.45 16.37 -1.60
CA PHE A 473 6.42 17.38 -1.38
C PHE A 473 5.96 18.04 -2.69
N VAL A 474 6.90 18.54 -3.50
CA VAL A 474 6.59 19.19 -4.78
C VAL A 474 5.98 18.18 -5.74
N SER A 475 6.54 16.97 -5.82
CA SER A 475 6.06 15.90 -6.68
C SER A 475 4.59 15.55 -6.42
N VAL A 476 4.23 15.30 -5.16
CA VAL A 476 2.89 14.85 -4.81
C VAL A 476 1.88 16.00 -4.86
N ARG A 477 2.27 17.19 -4.40
CA ARG A 477 1.35 18.32 -4.26
C ARG A 477 1.11 19.08 -5.56
N VAL A 478 2.12 19.25 -6.40
CA VAL A 478 2.04 20.04 -7.64
C VAL A 478 1.80 19.14 -8.85
N PHE A 479 2.51 18.02 -8.92
CA PHE A 479 2.49 17.15 -10.10
C PHE A 479 1.60 15.90 -9.93
N HIS A 480 1.07 15.67 -8.73
CA HIS A 480 0.28 14.47 -8.38
C HIS A 480 1.03 13.16 -8.68
N ARG A 481 2.33 13.13 -8.37
CA ARG A 481 3.25 11.99 -8.57
C ARG A 481 3.89 11.57 -7.25
N HIS A 482 4.49 10.38 -7.23
CA HIS A 482 5.14 9.83 -6.05
C HIS A 482 4.22 9.75 -4.82
N GLY A 483 2.96 9.35 -5.03
CA GLY A 483 1.98 9.30 -3.95
C GLY A 483 2.33 8.25 -2.90
N ASN A 484 2.81 7.09 -3.35
CA ASN A 484 3.27 5.98 -2.51
C ASN A 484 4.49 6.39 -1.69
N GLU A 485 5.53 6.89 -2.36
CA GLU A 485 6.81 7.30 -1.77
C GLU A 485 6.65 8.48 -0.81
N ALA A 486 5.91 9.52 -1.22
CA ALA A 486 5.69 10.68 -0.39
C ALA A 486 4.95 10.33 0.91
N PHE A 487 3.99 9.42 0.88
CA PHE A 487 3.21 9.09 2.08
C PHE A 487 3.78 7.94 2.91
N SER A 488 4.50 6.98 2.31
CA SER A 488 5.26 5.98 3.06
C SER A 488 6.34 6.63 3.91
N SER A 489 6.88 7.78 3.47
CA SER A 489 7.81 8.60 4.25
C SER A 489 7.20 9.19 5.52
N LEU A 490 5.87 9.35 5.58
CA LEU A 490 5.15 9.96 6.69
C LEU A 490 4.79 8.95 7.78
N ARG A 491 4.67 7.66 7.40
CA ARG A 491 4.25 6.56 8.29
C ARG A 491 2.96 6.89 9.04
N GLU A 492 2.00 7.50 8.36
CA GLU A 492 0.77 8.01 8.97
C GLU A 492 -0.11 6.84 9.47
N GLU A 493 -0.20 6.71 10.78
CA GLU A 493 -0.99 5.69 11.47
C GLU A 493 -2.50 5.98 11.45
N GLY A 494 -2.91 7.24 11.33
CA GLY A 494 -4.31 7.65 11.31
C GLY A 494 -5.03 7.34 9.99
N TRP A 495 -6.29 7.78 9.91
CA TRP A 495 -7.14 7.70 8.72
C TRP A 495 -7.38 6.28 8.20
N LYS A 496 -7.55 5.34 9.12
CA LYS A 496 -7.78 3.92 8.85
C LYS A 496 -9.24 3.64 8.58
N ASN A 497 -9.54 2.58 7.83
CA ASN A 497 -10.91 2.26 7.46
C ASN A 497 -11.14 0.75 7.27
N PHE A 498 -12.40 0.36 7.39
CA PHE A 498 -12.92 -0.96 7.08
C PHE A 498 -14.38 -0.84 6.64
N LEU A 499 -14.95 -1.91 6.09
CA LEU A 499 -16.34 -1.93 5.62
C LEU A 499 -17.15 -2.96 6.39
N ARG A 500 -18.46 -2.68 6.52
CA ARG A 500 -19.49 -3.63 6.95
C ARG A 500 -20.55 -3.71 5.88
N LEU A 501 -20.95 -4.92 5.52
CA LEU A 501 -21.92 -5.22 4.49
C LEU A 501 -23.05 -6.06 5.08
N ARG A 502 -24.27 -5.74 4.67
CA ARG A 502 -25.48 -6.52 4.92
C ARG A 502 -26.09 -6.93 3.59
N VAL A 503 -26.30 -8.21 3.40
CA VAL A 503 -27.01 -8.78 2.24
C VAL A 503 -28.36 -9.29 2.70
N ASP A 504 -29.44 -8.75 2.13
CA ASP A 504 -30.82 -9.16 2.40
C ASP A 504 -31.70 -9.03 1.15
N ALA A 505 -33.01 -9.24 1.30
CA ALA A 505 -33.98 -9.20 0.20
C ALA A 505 -34.04 -7.83 -0.51
N SER A 506 -33.58 -6.76 0.13
CA SER A 506 -33.52 -5.41 -0.46
C SER A 506 -32.22 -5.13 -1.22
N GLY A 507 -31.22 -6.01 -1.09
CA GLY A 507 -29.95 -5.96 -1.81
C GLY A 507 -28.75 -5.93 -0.86
N ILE A 508 -27.75 -5.11 -1.21
CA ILE A 508 -26.52 -4.95 -0.42
C ILE A 508 -26.53 -3.56 0.21
N SER A 509 -26.48 -3.49 1.53
CA SER A 509 -26.18 -2.25 2.26
C SER A 509 -24.73 -2.28 2.72
N LEU A 510 -23.97 -1.24 2.41
CA LEU A 510 -22.54 -1.12 2.73
C LEU A 510 -22.31 0.15 3.55
N TRP A 511 -21.64 0.00 4.68
CA TRP A 511 -21.14 1.08 5.52
C TRP A 511 -19.63 1.06 5.53
N ALA A 512 -19.01 2.22 5.28
CA ALA A 512 -17.59 2.41 5.49
C ALA A 512 -17.36 3.12 6.82
N PHE A 513 -16.46 2.58 7.63
CA PHE A 513 -16.08 3.15 8.92
C PHE A 513 -14.67 3.71 8.85
N GLY A 514 -14.47 4.91 9.39
CA GLY A 514 -13.18 5.58 9.49
C GLY A 514 -12.73 5.73 10.94
N LEU A 515 -11.42 5.58 11.17
CA LEU A 515 -10.72 5.90 12.41
C LEU A 515 -9.71 7.01 12.11
N ASP A 516 -9.94 8.22 12.60
CA ASP A 516 -9.12 9.39 12.25
C ASP A 516 -7.74 9.34 12.95
N ARG A 517 -7.68 8.82 14.17
CA ARG A 517 -6.45 8.74 14.99
C ARG A 517 -6.31 7.39 15.67
N MET A 518 -5.07 7.00 15.91
CA MET A 518 -4.75 5.77 16.64
C MET A 518 -4.58 6.03 18.14
N PRO A 519 -4.90 5.06 18.99
CA PRO A 519 -4.82 5.25 20.45
C PRO A 519 -3.38 5.42 20.89
N GLU A 520 -3.12 6.40 21.75
CA GLU A 520 -1.78 6.65 22.31
C GLU A 520 -1.36 5.57 23.32
N ARG A 521 -2.32 4.96 24.02
CA ARG A 521 -2.08 3.91 25.02
C ARG A 521 -3.04 2.74 24.81
N TRP A 522 -2.49 1.54 24.64
CA TRP A 522 -3.24 0.28 24.64
C TRP A 522 -2.87 -0.54 25.87
N THR A 523 -3.79 -0.70 26.81
CA THR A 523 -3.70 -1.72 27.87
C THR A 523 -4.24 -3.02 27.32
N VAL A 524 -3.35 -3.87 26.81
CA VAL A 524 -3.66 -5.23 26.36
C VAL A 524 -3.97 -6.09 27.59
N GLY A 525 -5.16 -6.70 27.66
CA GLY A 525 -5.45 -7.75 28.66
C GLY A 525 -6.76 -7.65 29.43
N ALA A 526 -7.51 -6.55 29.38
CA ALA A 526 -8.88 -6.50 29.87
C ALA A 526 -9.83 -6.65 28.68
N TRP A 527 -10.71 -7.65 28.66
CA TRP A 527 -11.82 -7.71 27.70
C TRP A 527 -13.13 -7.31 28.40
N PRO A 528 -13.97 -6.45 27.80
CA PRO A 528 -13.71 -5.70 26.57
C PRO A 528 -12.47 -4.82 26.75
N LEU A 529 -11.63 -4.73 25.71
CA LEU A 529 -10.55 -3.73 25.69
C LEU A 529 -11.20 -2.40 26.05
N PRO A 530 -10.67 -1.64 27.03
CA PRO A 530 -11.39 -0.52 27.59
C PRO A 530 -11.86 0.38 26.46
N LEU A 531 -13.15 0.77 26.53
CA LEU A 531 -13.83 1.66 25.59
C LEU A 531 -13.18 3.06 25.49
N ASP A 532 -12.10 3.32 26.23
CA ASP A 532 -11.37 4.56 26.12
C ASP A 532 -9.92 4.38 25.63
N PRO A 533 -9.73 4.04 24.34
CA PRO A 533 -8.51 4.31 23.64
C PRO A 533 -8.39 5.81 23.27
N SER A 534 -8.79 6.75 24.15
CA SER A 534 -9.22 8.11 23.79
C SER A 534 -10.40 8.08 22.80
N ALA A 535 -11.40 8.96 22.98
CA ALA A 535 -12.53 9.14 22.06
C ALA A 535 -12.15 9.28 20.56
N SER A 536 -10.87 9.49 20.24
CA SER A 536 -10.33 9.64 18.89
C SER A 536 -10.26 8.37 18.03
N ALA A 537 -10.42 7.18 18.61
CA ALA A 537 -10.30 5.89 17.89
C ALA A 537 -11.63 5.12 17.73
N GLU A 538 -12.77 5.74 18.07
CA GLU A 538 -14.10 5.18 17.81
C GLU A 538 -14.40 5.18 16.29
N PRO A 539 -14.86 4.05 15.73
CA PRO A 539 -15.21 3.99 14.32
C PRO A 539 -16.43 4.85 14.03
N ARG A 540 -16.30 5.79 13.09
CA ARG A 540 -17.42 6.62 12.61
C ARG A 540 -17.78 6.27 11.17
N VAL A 541 -19.06 6.37 10.82
CA VAL A 541 -19.49 6.20 9.43
C VAL A 541 -18.91 7.34 8.59
N ILE A 542 -18.16 7.00 7.54
CA ILE A 542 -17.57 7.93 6.59
C ILE A 542 -18.28 7.94 5.24
N ASP A 543 -18.99 6.85 4.93
CA ASP A 543 -19.81 6.68 3.73
C ASP A 543 -20.79 5.53 3.93
N ALA A 544 -21.92 5.57 3.23
CA ALA A 544 -22.90 4.50 3.19
C ALA A 544 -23.56 4.44 1.81
N VAL A 545 -23.79 3.23 1.31
CA VAL A 545 -24.44 3.02 0.02
C VAL A 545 -25.33 1.79 0.05
N LYS A 546 -26.47 1.87 -0.65
CA LYS A 546 -27.36 0.75 -0.89
C LYS A 546 -27.36 0.39 -2.37
N ILE A 547 -27.09 -0.87 -2.67
CA ILE A 547 -27.17 -1.47 -3.99
C ILE A 547 -28.43 -2.32 -4.01
N ALA A 548 -29.32 -2.09 -4.98
CA ALA A 548 -30.58 -2.80 -5.08
C ALA A 548 -30.37 -4.32 -5.26
N ALA A 549 -31.34 -5.12 -4.79
CA ALA A 549 -31.38 -6.56 -5.05
C ALA A 549 -31.54 -6.85 -6.56
N PRO A 550 -31.21 -8.08 -7.00
CA PRO A 550 -31.66 -8.60 -8.29
C PRO A 550 -33.17 -8.40 -8.45
N ALA A 551 -33.62 -8.06 -9.66
CA ALA A 551 -35.05 -7.99 -9.94
C ALA A 551 -35.68 -9.37 -9.65
N ALA A 552 -36.81 -9.39 -8.94
CA ALA A 552 -37.62 -10.60 -8.81
C ALA A 552 -38.20 -10.93 -10.20
N GLU A 553 -37.95 -12.15 -10.67
CA GLU A 553 -38.62 -12.71 -11.85
C GLU A 553 -40.02 -13.21 -11.50
#